data_AF-A0A9W8VEN6-F1
#
_entry.id   AF-A0A9W8VEN6-F1
#
_cell.length_a   1.000
_cell.length_b   1.000
_cell.length_c   1.000
_cell.angle_alpha   90.00
_cell.angle_beta   90.00
_cell.angle_gamma   90.00
#
_symmetry.space_group_name_H-M   'P 1'
#
loop_
_entity.id
_entity.type
_entity.pdbx_description
1 polymer ?
#
loop_
_entity_poly.entity_id
_entity_poly.type
_entity_poly.pdbx_seq_one_letter_code
_entity_poly.pdbx_strand_id
1 'polypeptide(L)'
;MSRQIEQALLSLMPTFGSDLPPSLVELAGSLLAQSRHRASTLKTEEEIARLYACANIACDRLKITLDLPPIEPRPPIPPRIYKRLYAHLDNILPSSASTPSRTAAGRTRTPSSRFRDAGGSPASGSRPLPSRRTPTKEQSLAQWRTPSKGETGTPTKSTAKKEAFVAGHSLHPWIQPATRFLCEETDHKKLAPTILAGMEVIVTPGGRRTEDEWALQNVTALFAAIYFFVTMRVKALASGEGIDREGYVPLRKDILALLTRARQEVVIRNLPEENAWEGWTNLKSKDFDDAVAKVNERAWLTGDWYQGIADVVKLTQRSQLEDVQMLDEETMPKMQVKKADTMFQDKYDFLSEAKRTDYMHWKEDMLAKIALLTTTGAAMEVDT
;
A
#
# COMPACT_ATOMS: atom_id res chain seq x y z
N MET A 1 -1.64 26.96 -28.34
CA MET A 1 -1.49 25.77 -27.47
C MET A 1 -1.08 26.14 -26.05
N SER A 2 -0.27 27.19 -25.84
CA SER A 2 0.13 27.70 -24.51
C SER A 2 -1.05 27.96 -23.57
N ARG A 3 -2.08 28.69 -24.04
CA ARG A 3 -3.28 29.00 -23.24
C ARG A 3 -4.03 27.77 -22.70
N GLN A 4 -4.05 26.67 -23.44
CA GLN A 4 -4.69 25.42 -22.99
C GLN A 4 -3.83 24.69 -21.94
N ILE A 5 -2.51 24.78 -22.07
CA ILE A 5 -1.55 24.23 -21.10
C ILE A 5 -1.64 25.01 -19.78
N GLU A 6 -1.67 26.34 -19.85
CA GLU A 6 -1.85 27.22 -18.69
C GLU A 6 -3.15 26.93 -17.95
N GLN A 7 -4.27 26.78 -18.66
CA GLN A 7 -5.56 26.39 -18.06
C GLN A 7 -5.49 25.02 -17.35
N ALA A 8 -4.80 24.04 -17.94
CA ALA A 8 -4.61 22.74 -17.31
C ALA A 8 -3.73 22.81 -16.06
N LEU A 9 -2.68 23.64 -16.07
CA LEU A 9 -1.80 23.89 -14.93
C LEU A 9 -2.53 24.60 -13.78
N LEU A 10 -3.35 25.60 -14.08
CA LEU A 10 -4.20 26.27 -13.09
C LEU A 10 -5.25 25.33 -12.48
N SER A 11 -5.78 24.39 -13.27
CA SER A 11 -6.69 23.36 -12.76
C SER A 11 -6.00 22.36 -11.84
N LEU A 12 -4.69 22.11 -12.00
CA LEU A 12 -3.89 21.22 -11.16
C LEU A 12 -3.43 21.92 -9.86
N MET A 13 -3.20 23.22 -9.93
CA MET A 13 -2.71 24.04 -8.80
C MET A 13 -3.56 25.31 -8.65
N PRO A 14 -4.82 25.19 -8.19
CA PRO A 14 -5.70 26.34 -8.02
C PRO A 14 -5.21 27.35 -6.97
N THR A 15 -4.28 26.94 -6.10
CA THR A 15 -3.65 27.79 -5.08
C THR A 15 -2.45 28.59 -5.60
N PHE A 16 -1.94 28.28 -6.79
CA PHE A 16 -0.88 29.04 -7.43
C PHE A 16 -1.50 30.24 -8.15
N GLY A 17 -0.93 31.44 -7.96
CA GLY A 17 -1.45 32.69 -8.53
C GLY A 17 -1.52 32.68 -10.06
N SER A 18 -2.07 33.74 -10.66
CA SER A 18 -2.19 33.91 -12.12
C SER A 18 -0.85 33.93 -12.86
N ASP A 19 0.26 34.10 -12.14
CA ASP A 19 1.60 34.24 -12.70
C ASP A 19 2.33 32.89 -12.66
N LEU A 20 2.12 32.09 -13.71
CA LEU A 20 2.78 30.80 -13.89
C LEU A 20 4.25 30.99 -14.31
N PRO A 21 5.20 30.23 -13.73
CA PRO A 21 6.59 30.26 -14.16
C PRO A 21 6.72 29.87 -15.64
N PRO A 22 7.43 30.65 -16.47
CA PRO A 22 7.55 30.36 -17.91
C PRO A 22 8.26 29.02 -18.16
N SER A 23 9.18 28.62 -17.27
CA SER A 23 9.88 27.33 -17.33
C SER A 23 8.94 26.12 -17.19
N LEU A 24 7.86 26.25 -16.40
CA LEU A 24 6.85 25.19 -16.23
C LEU A 24 6.00 25.03 -17.49
N VAL A 25 5.57 26.16 -18.08
CA VAL A 25 4.77 26.17 -19.31
C VAL A 25 5.58 25.62 -20.49
N GLU A 26 6.85 25.99 -20.59
CA GLU A 26 7.77 25.52 -21.63
C GLU A 26 8.02 24.00 -21.53
N LEU A 27 8.26 23.50 -20.32
CA LEU A 27 8.45 22.06 -20.08
C LEU A 27 7.18 21.29 -20.43
N ALA A 28 6.01 21.71 -19.94
CA ALA A 28 4.73 21.07 -20.26
C ALA A 28 4.44 21.07 -21.77
N GLY A 29 4.75 22.17 -22.47
CA GLY A 29 4.64 22.26 -23.93
C GLY A 29 5.58 21.31 -24.66
N SER A 30 6.83 21.18 -24.21
CA SER A 30 7.81 20.25 -24.75
C SER A 30 7.37 18.79 -24.56
N LEU A 31 6.89 18.42 -23.37
CA LEU A 31 6.37 17.08 -23.10
C LEU A 31 5.13 16.76 -23.94
N LEU A 32 4.24 17.73 -24.15
CA LEU A 32 3.07 17.53 -25.00
C LEU A 32 3.47 17.24 -26.45
N ALA A 33 4.42 18.02 -27.00
CA ALA A 33 4.94 17.78 -28.34
C ALA A 33 5.59 16.39 -28.46
N GLN A 34 6.42 16.02 -27.49
CA GLN A 34 7.07 14.71 -27.46
C GLN A 34 6.07 13.55 -27.29
N SER A 35 5.01 13.75 -26.51
CA SER A 35 3.97 12.74 -26.30
C SER A 35 3.23 12.41 -27.60
N ARG A 36 3.01 13.39 -28.47
CA ARG A 36 2.36 13.17 -29.78
C ARG A 36 3.22 12.36 -30.73
N HIS A 37 4.55 12.51 -30.65
CA HIS A 37 5.48 11.77 -31.50
C HIS A 37 5.76 10.36 -30.99
N ARG A 38 5.89 10.17 -29.67
CA ARG A 38 6.27 8.88 -29.08
C ARG A 38 5.08 8.01 -28.66
N ALA A 39 3.92 8.62 -28.41
CA ALA A 39 2.67 7.96 -28.03
C ALA A 39 1.52 8.41 -28.95
N SER A 40 1.71 8.19 -30.25
CA SER A 40 0.72 8.51 -31.30
C SER A 40 -0.47 7.54 -31.32
N THR A 41 -0.35 6.35 -30.73
CA THR A 41 -1.38 5.30 -30.72
C THR A 41 -2.15 5.22 -29.40
N LEU A 42 -2.61 6.36 -28.87
CA LEU A 42 -3.47 6.40 -27.68
C LEU A 42 -4.94 6.25 -28.05
N LYS A 43 -5.73 5.69 -27.13
CA LYS A 43 -7.19 5.58 -27.31
C LYS A 43 -7.83 6.97 -27.22
N THR A 44 -8.94 7.19 -27.92
CA THR A 44 -9.68 8.47 -27.90
C THR A 44 -9.95 9.00 -26.49
N GLU A 45 -10.34 8.12 -25.56
CA GLU A 45 -10.52 8.44 -24.13
C GLU A 45 -9.23 8.92 -23.44
N GLU A 46 -8.10 8.32 -23.80
CA GLU A 46 -6.77 8.68 -23.26
C GLU A 46 -6.25 9.98 -23.90
N GLU A 47 -6.62 10.26 -25.15
CA GLU A 47 -6.24 11.49 -25.84
C GLU A 47 -6.84 12.74 -25.22
N ILE A 48 -8.06 12.66 -24.69
CA ILE A 48 -8.73 13.75 -23.99
C ILE A 48 -7.91 14.22 -22.78
N ALA A 49 -7.27 13.28 -22.07
CA ALA A 49 -6.47 13.57 -20.88
C ALA A 49 -4.97 13.78 -21.14
N ARG A 50 -4.50 13.64 -22.39
CA ARG A 50 -3.07 13.76 -22.76
C ARG A 50 -2.47 15.08 -22.30
N LEU A 51 -3.18 16.20 -22.53
CA LEU A 51 -2.76 17.54 -22.13
C LEU A 51 -2.60 17.66 -20.62
N TYR A 52 -3.61 17.19 -19.88
CA TYR A 52 -3.64 17.22 -18.41
C TYR A 52 -2.54 16.34 -17.80
N ALA A 53 -2.30 15.16 -18.37
CA ALA A 53 -1.24 14.25 -17.92
C ALA A 53 0.16 14.86 -18.14
N CYS A 54 0.43 15.48 -19.29
CA CYS A 54 1.70 16.15 -19.55
C CYS A 54 1.94 17.34 -18.61
N ALA A 55 0.89 18.12 -18.30
CA ALA A 55 0.96 19.20 -17.32
C ALA A 55 1.26 18.67 -15.91
N ASN A 56 0.63 17.57 -15.50
CA ASN A 56 0.88 16.94 -14.21
C ASN A 56 2.31 16.39 -14.08
N ILE A 57 2.80 15.68 -15.12
CA ILE A 57 4.21 15.20 -15.17
C ILE A 57 5.20 16.38 -15.09
N ALA A 58 4.88 17.52 -15.71
CA ALA A 58 5.72 18.72 -15.62
C ALA A 58 5.78 19.28 -14.19
N CYS A 59 4.64 19.34 -13.50
CA CYS A 59 4.56 19.75 -12.10
C CYS A 59 5.33 18.80 -11.18
N ASP A 60 5.23 17.48 -11.39
CA ASP A 60 5.97 16.50 -10.58
C ASP A 60 7.49 16.58 -10.78
N ARG A 61 7.94 16.84 -12.02
CA ARG A 61 9.38 16.97 -12.34
C ARG A 61 10.00 18.25 -11.78
N LEU A 62 9.25 19.35 -11.73
CA LEU A 62 9.70 20.63 -11.20
C LEU A 62 9.26 20.89 -9.76
N LYS A 63 8.62 19.91 -9.11
CA LYS A 63 8.08 20.00 -7.75
C LYS A 63 9.11 20.46 -6.73
N ILE A 64 10.32 19.91 -6.82
CA ILE A 64 11.44 20.21 -5.90
C ILE A 64 12.16 21.51 -6.31
N THR A 65 12.21 21.83 -7.61
CA THR A 65 12.94 22.99 -8.10
C THR A 65 12.17 24.31 -7.97
N LEU A 66 10.84 24.24 -7.92
CA LEU A 66 9.95 25.41 -7.87
C LEU A 66 9.07 25.42 -6.60
N ASP A 67 9.37 24.57 -5.60
CA ASP A 67 8.63 24.42 -4.34
C ASP A 67 7.10 24.45 -4.53
N LEU A 68 6.61 23.61 -5.45
CA LEU A 68 5.20 23.61 -5.84
C LEU A 68 4.33 22.99 -4.73
N PRO A 69 3.14 23.58 -4.42
CA PRO A 69 2.23 23.07 -3.41
C PRO A 69 1.71 21.66 -3.76
N PRO A 70 1.15 20.92 -2.78
CA PRO A 70 0.61 19.58 -3.01
C PRO A 70 -0.43 19.56 -4.14
N ILE A 71 -0.16 18.77 -5.17
CA ILE A 71 -1.00 18.66 -6.37
C ILE A 71 -2.10 17.63 -6.10
N GLU A 72 -3.37 18.04 -6.22
CA GLU A 72 -4.52 17.12 -6.21
C GLU A 72 -5.02 16.89 -7.65
N PRO A 73 -4.65 15.78 -8.31
CA PRO A 73 -5.10 15.53 -9.66
C PRO A 73 -6.59 15.17 -9.69
N ARG A 74 -7.39 16.03 -10.33
CA ARG A 74 -8.78 15.77 -10.74
C ARG A 74 -8.84 15.60 -12.26
N PRO A 75 -8.44 14.44 -12.79
CA PRO A 75 -8.40 14.23 -14.23
C PRO A 75 -9.80 14.20 -14.84
N PRO A 76 -9.96 14.57 -16.12
CA PRO A 76 -11.24 14.55 -16.84
C PRO A 76 -11.73 13.12 -17.19
N ILE A 77 -10.97 12.10 -16.80
CA ILE A 77 -11.23 10.69 -17.12
C ILE A 77 -11.21 9.83 -15.85
N PRO A 78 -11.82 8.64 -15.88
CA PRO A 78 -11.81 7.74 -14.74
C PRO A 78 -10.39 7.44 -14.22
N PRO A 79 -10.19 7.36 -12.88
CA PRO A 79 -8.87 7.31 -12.26
C PRO A 79 -8.03 6.12 -12.70
N ARG A 80 -8.66 4.99 -13.05
CA ARG A 80 -7.99 3.79 -13.57
C ARG A 80 -7.32 4.03 -14.92
N ILE A 81 -7.99 4.74 -15.81
CA ILE A 81 -7.49 5.05 -17.16
C ILE A 81 -6.41 6.12 -17.04
N TYR A 82 -6.65 7.13 -16.20
CA TYR A 82 -5.67 8.18 -15.92
C TYR A 82 -4.35 7.62 -15.39
N LYS A 83 -4.39 6.74 -14.38
CA LYS A 83 -3.19 6.16 -13.79
C LYS A 83 -2.36 5.37 -14.82
N ARG A 84 -3.02 4.65 -15.74
CA ARG A 84 -2.36 3.93 -16.83
C ARG A 84 -1.72 4.90 -17.83
N LEU A 85 -2.46 5.92 -18.25
CA LEU A 85 -1.98 6.94 -19.19
C LEU A 85 -0.77 7.70 -18.62
N TYR A 86 -0.87 8.15 -17.38
CA TYR A 86 0.19 8.86 -16.67
C TYR A 86 1.46 8.00 -16.61
N ALA A 87 1.36 6.75 -16.17
CA ALA A 87 2.51 5.84 -16.11
C ALA A 87 3.10 5.55 -17.49
N HIS A 88 2.27 5.41 -18.53
CA HIS A 88 2.73 5.20 -19.90
C HIS A 88 3.50 6.41 -20.43
N LEU A 89 2.97 7.62 -20.23
CA LEU A 89 3.61 8.85 -20.68
C LEU A 89 4.88 9.17 -19.90
N ASP A 90 4.92 8.96 -18.59
CA ASP A 90 6.12 9.23 -17.79
C ASP A 90 7.30 8.32 -18.17
N ASN A 91 7.04 7.05 -18.49
CA ASN A 91 8.08 6.11 -18.94
C ASN A 91 8.64 6.42 -20.34
N ILE A 92 7.83 7.02 -21.22
CA ILE A 92 8.19 7.26 -22.64
C ILE A 92 8.83 8.63 -22.84
N LEU A 93 8.49 9.60 -21.99
CA LEU A 93 8.97 10.96 -22.06
C LEU A 93 10.31 11.10 -21.31
N PRO A 94 11.38 11.57 -21.98
CA PRO A 94 12.71 11.69 -21.38
C PRO A 94 12.70 12.68 -20.20
N SER A 95 13.32 12.30 -19.09
CA SER A 95 13.55 13.19 -17.93
C SER A 95 14.66 14.18 -18.25
N SER A 96 14.33 15.47 -18.32
CA SER A 96 15.28 16.57 -18.58
C SER A 96 16.21 16.88 -17.40
N ALA A 97 16.05 16.21 -16.25
CA ALA A 97 16.81 16.45 -15.02
C ALA A 97 17.79 15.31 -14.65
N SER A 98 18.49 14.74 -15.63
CA SER A 98 19.66 13.91 -15.34
C SER A 98 20.69 14.00 -16.46
N THR A 99 21.91 14.37 -16.06
CA THR A 99 23.17 14.14 -16.77
C THR A 99 23.15 12.84 -17.59
N PRO A 100 23.76 12.82 -18.79
CA PRO A 100 23.79 11.61 -19.61
C PRO A 100 24.64 10.56 -18.89
N SER A 101 23.97 9.67 -18.15
CA SER A 101 24.59 8.43 -17.70
C SER A 101 25.01 7.66 -18.94
N ARG A 102 26.32 7.51 -19.11
CA ARG A 102 26.95 6.59 -20.06
C ARG A 102 26.29 5.21 -19.92
N THR A 103 25.35 4.88 -20.80
CA THR A 103 24.98 3.51 -21.22
C THR A 103 23.77 3.52 -22.17
N ALA A 104 23.87 4.20 -23.31
CA ALA A 104 23.06 3.87 -24.50
C ALA A 104 23.52 4.67 -25.74
N ALA A 105 24.82 4.60 -26.06
CA ALA A 105 25.29 5.01 -27.37
C ALA A 105 26.17 3.90 -27.93
N GLY A 106 25.82 3.42 -29.13
CA GLY A 106 26.72 2.65 -29.97
C GLY A 106 26.67 1.14 -29.78
N ARG A 107 25.76 0.48 -30.50
CA ARG A 107 26.13 -0.78 -31.16
C ARG A 107 25.34 -0.96 -32.45
N THR A 108 25.73 -0.18 -33.46
CA THR A 108 25.70 -0.62 -34.85
C THR A 108 26.47 -1.93 -34.94
N ARG A 109 25.75 -3.06 -35.00
CA ARG A 109 26.33 -4.35 -35.36
C ARG A 109 26.38 -4.42 -36.88
N THR A 110 27.56 -4.19 -37.42
CA THR A 110 27.95 -4.67 -38.75
C THR A 110 27.93 -6.21 -38.76
N PRO A 111 27.37 -6.87 -39.79
CA PRO A 111 27.50 -8.30 -39.94
C PRO A 111 28.91 -8.64 -40.46
N SER A 112 29.65 -9.43 -39.69
CA SER A 112 30.95 -9.97 -40.10
C SER A 112 30.76 -11.02 -41.18
N SER A 113 31.48 -10.81 -42.29
CA SER A 113 31.64 -11.70 -43.41
C SER A 113 32.39 -12.98 -43.01
N ARG A 114 31.71 -14.12 -43.15
CA ARG A 114 32.37 -15.40 -43.46
C ARG A 114 31.68 -15.98 -44.68
N PHE A 115 32.23 -15.67 -45.85
CA PHE A 115 31.93 -16.40 -47.09
C PHE A 115 33.13 -16.34 -48.05
N ARG A 116 33.73 -17.51 -48.25
CA ARG A 116 34.51 -18.04 -49.39
C ARG A 116 34.39 -19.56 -49.18
N ASP A 117 34.05 -20.43 -50.11
CA ASP A 117 34.05 -20.52 -51.58
C ASP A 117 33.01 -21.63 -51.92
N ALA A 118 32.56 -21.97 -53.12
CA ALA A 118 32.45 -21.41 -54.46
C ALA A 118 31.59 -22.44 -55.24
N GLY A 119 30.86 -21.99 -56.26
CA GLY A 119 30.47 -22.82 -57.42
C GLY A 119 29.01 -23.27 -57.54
N GLY A 120 28.30 -22.75 -58.55
CA GLY A 120 27.12 -23.40 -59.16
C GLY A 120 25.95 -22.48 -59.51
N SER A 121 25.74 -22.24 -60.81
CA SER A 121 24.72 -21.36 -61.44
C SER A 121 23.27 -21.92 -61.41
N PRO A 122 22.23 -21.20 -61.92
CA PRO A 122 20.94 -21.00 -61.25
C PRO A 122 19.76 -21.83 -61.81
N ALA A 123 18.73 -22.05 -60.99
CA ALA A 123 17.36 -22.27 -61.46
C ALA A 123 16.31 -22.01 -60.37
N SER A 124 15.38 -21.10 -60.67
CA SER A 124 13.94 -21.06 -60.35
C SER A 124 13.40 -21.72 -59.06
N GLY A 125 12.66 -20.96 -58.25
CA GLY A 125 11.55 -21.52 -57.46
C GLY A 125 11.37 -21.03 -56.01
N SER A 126 10.33 -20.23 -55.80
CA SER A 126 9.54 -20.05 -54.56
C SER A 126 10.22 -19.60 -53.25
N ARG A 127 9.88 -18.38 -52.81
CA ARG A 127 9.96 -17.94 -51.40
C ARG A 127 8.95 -18.70 -50.52
N PRO A 128 9.32 -19.22 -49.34
CA PRO A 128 8.35 -19.61 -48.32
C PRO A 128 8.00 -18.44 -47.39
N LEU A 129 6.71 -18.27 -47.12
CA LEU A 129 6.13 -17.41 -46.08
C LEU A 129 6.57 -17.88 -44.68
N PRO A 130 6.75 -16.96 -43.70
CA PRO A 130 7.13 -17.35 -42.34
C PRO A 130 5.95 -18.02 -41.62
N SER A 131 6.09 -19.31 -41.30
CA SER A 131 5.11 -20.03 -40.48
C SER A 131 5.14 -19.50 -39.04
N ARG A 132 4.07 -18.82 -38.65
CA ARG A 132 3.76 -18.43 -37.27
C ARG A 132 3.51 -19.70 -36.44
N ARG A 133 4.55 -20.27 -35.82
CA ARG A 133 4.37 -21.30 -34.78
C ARG A 133 3.75 -20.63 -33.55
N THR A 134 2.54 -21.05 -33.19
CA THR A 134 1.91 -20.70 -31.92
C THR A 134 2.76 -21.23 -30.76
N PRO A 135 3.08 -20.42 -29.75
CA PRO A 135 3.84 -20.90 -28.59
C PRO A 135 3.04 -21.98 -27.85
N THR A 136 3.73 -23.03 -27.45
CA THR A 136 3.15 -24.18 -26.75
C THR A 136 2.57 -23.74 -25.40
N LYS A 137 1.47 -24.38 -24.98
CA LYS A 137 0.72 -24.09 -23.73
C LYS A 137 1.61 -23.97 -22.49
N GLU A 138 2.69 -24.73 -22.44
CA GLU A 138 3.65 -24.70 -21.32
C GLU A 138 4.47 -23.40 -21.25
N GLN A 139 4.83 -22.83 -22.40
CA GLN A 139 5.63 -21.62 -22.48
C GLN A 139 4.83 -20.37 -22.08
N SER A 140 3.52 -20.36 -22.38
CA SER A 140 2.61 -19.29 -21.95
C SER A 140 2.28 -19.32 -20.46
N LEU A 141 2.37 -20.50 -19.83
CA LEU A 141 2.08 -20.69 -18.40
C LEU A 141 3.32 -20.54 -17.50
N ALA A 142 4.53 -20.59 -18.06
CA ALA A 142 5.77 -20.45 -17.30
C ALA A 142 5.89 -19.09 -16.58
N GLN A 143 5.37 -18.01 -17.17
CA GLN A 143 5.36 -16.67 -16.54
C GLN A 143 4.39 -16.55 -15.35
N TRP A 144 3.46 -17.50 -15.19
CA TRP A 144 2.43 -17.49 -14.15
C TRP A 144 2.66 -18.52 -13.04
N ARG A 145 3.76 -19.30 -13.11
CA ARG A 145 4.13 -20.26 -12.07
C ARG A 145 5.20 -19.63 -11.17
N THR A 146 4.90 -19.55 -9.88
CA THR A 146 5.88 -19.26 -8.84
C THR A 146 6.81 -20.48 -8.68
N PRO A 147 8.13 -20.30 -8.51
CA PRO A 147 9.03 -21.43 -8.36
C PRO A 147 8.78 -22.09 -7.00
N SER A 148 8.09 -23.23 -7.01
CA SER A 148 8.01 -24.12 -5.86
C SER A 148 9.33 -24.89 -5.72
N LYS A 149 10.04 -24.58 -4.64
CA LYS A 149 11.07 -25.36 -3.95
C LYS A 149 11.35 -26.76 -4.54
N GLY A 150 12.52 -26.89 -5.16
CA GLY A 150 13.16 -28.19 -5.38
C GLY A 150 13.66 -28.42 -6.80
N GLU A 151 14.69 -27.68 -7.24
CA GLU A 151 15.61 -28.22 -8.24
C GLU A 151 16.96 -27.50 -8.17
N THR A 152 17.99 -28.30 -7.97
CA THR A 152 19.40 -27.94 -7.86
C THR A 152 19.92 -27.38 -9.17
N GLY A 153 20.08 -26.06 -9.23
CA GLY A 153 20.78 -25.36 -10.30
C GLY A 153 21.33 -24.04 -9.78
N THR A 154 22.58 -24.04 -9.36
CA THR A 154 23.35 -22.87 -8.91
C THR A 154 23.52 -21.85 -10.05
N PRO A 155 23.25 -20.56 -9.82
CA PRO A 155 23.95 -19.50 -10.53
C PRO A 155 24.85 -18.74 -9.55
N THR A 156 26.13 -18.77 -9.91
CA THR A 156 27.27 -18.18 -9.22
C THR A 156 27.06 -16.71 -8.87
N LYS A 157 27.25 -16.42 -7.58
CA LYS A 157 27.23 -15.12 -6.93
C LYS A 157 28.31 -14.21 -7.53
N SER A 158 27.94 -13.29 -8.43
CA SER A 158 28.81 -12.16 -8.76
C SER A 158 28.69 -11.12 -7.64
N THR A 159 29.76 -11.00 -6.88
CA THR A 159 30.03 -9.95 -5.90
C THR A 159 29.92 -8.57 -6.55
N ALA A 160 28.77 -7.93 -6.36
CA ALA A 160 28.66 -6.49 -6.35
C ALA A 160 27.85 -6.14 -5.10
N LYS A 161 28.50 -5.52 -4.11
CA LYS A 161 27.86 -4.83 -3.00
C LYS A 161 26.96 -3.74 -3.59
N LYS A 162 25.73 -4.11 -3.92
CA LYS A 162 24.59 -3.21 -3.94
C LYS A 162 23.78 -3.65 -2.74
N GLU A 163 23.73 -2.79 -1.74
CA GLU A 163 22.77 -2.86 -0.65
C GLU A 163 21.39 -3.07 -1.27
N ALA A 164 20.95 -4.32 -1.25
CA ALA A 164 19.57 -4.66 -1.52
C ALA A 164 18.79 -4.15 -0.31
N PHE A 165 18.47 -2.86 -0.33
CA PHE A 165 17.35 -2.29 0.39
C PHE A 165 16.10 -3.00 -0.17
N VAL A 166 15.84 -4.20 0.35
CA VAL A 166 14.56 -4.88 0.19
C VAL A 166 13.55 -3.96 0.85
N ALA A 167 12.62 -3.44 0.06
CA ALA A 167 11.46 -2.73 0.56
C ALA A 167 10.82 -3.53 1.70
N GLY A 168 10.94 -3.09 2.96
CA GLY A 168 10.23 -3.74 4.07
C GLY A 168 10.72 -3.56 5.50
N HIS A 169 11.97 -3.20 5.80
CA HIS A 169 12.41 -3.11 7.22
C HIS A 169 13.11 -1.78 7.53
N SER A 170 12.30 -0.78 7.89
CA SER A 170 12.79 0.47 8.51
C SER A 170 13.23 0.24 9.97
N LEU A 171 12.69 -0.79 10.62
CA LEU A 171 13.02 -1.21 11.99
C LEU A 171 14.16 -2.23 12.07
N HIS A 172 14.76 -2.35 13.24
CA HIS A 172 15.75 -3.40 13.53
C HIS A 172 15.20 -4.81 13.25
N PRO A 173 16.02 -5.72 12.69
CA PRO A 173 15.55 -7.04 12.24
C PRO A 173 14.88 -7.90 13.31
N TRP A 174 15.25 -7.72 14.57
CA TRP A 174 14.71 -8.47 15.71
C TRP A 174 13.35 -7.97 16.20
N ILE A 175 12.95 -6.74 15.89
CA ILE A 175 11.73 -6.14 16.48
C ILE A 175 10.48 -6.92 16.05
N GLN A 176 10.37 -7.25 14.77
CA GLN A 176 9.19 -7.96 14.26
C GLN A 176 9.09 -9.41 14.78
N PRO A 177 10.16 -10.24 14.72
CA PRO A 177 10.17 -11.56 15.34
C PRO A 177 9.90 -11.52 16.86
N ALA A 178 10.53 -10.60 17.59
CA ALA A 178 10.31 -10.46 19.04
C ALA A 178 8.86 -10.06 19.36
N THR A 179 8.27 -9.13 18.61
CA THR A 179 6.86 -8.73 18.78
C THR A 179 5.92 -9.93 18.62
N ARG A 180 6.16 -10.77 17.60
CA ARG A 180 5.35 -11.97 17.38
C ARG A 180 5.46 -12.95 18.54
N PHE A 181 6.68 -13.20 19.03
CA PHE A 181 6.92 -14.07 20.17
C PHE A 181 6.20 -13.57 21.44
N LEU A 182 6.36 -12.28 21.77
CA LEU A 182 5.70 -11.69 22.95
C LEU A 182 4.17 -11.77 22.85
N CYS A 183 3.60 -11.46 21.68
CA CYS A 183 2.16 -11.52 21.46
C CYS A 183 1.61 -12.95 21.44
N GLU A 184 2.41 -13.94 21.07
CA GLU A 184 2.04 -15.35 21.10
C GLU A 184 2.05 -15.90 22.53
N GLU A 185 3.10 -15.60 23.30
CA GLU A 185 3.24 -16.01 24.72
C GLU A 185 2.16 -15.40 25.63
N THR A 186 1.69 -14.21 25.30
CA THR A 186 0.66 -13.51 26.09
C THR A 186 -0.76 -13.68 25.55
N ASP A 187 -0.94 -14.46 24.48
CA ASP A 187 -2.21 -14.65 23.75
C ASP A 187 -2.85 -13.36 23.20
N HIS A 188 -2.05 -12.31 23.00
CA HIS A 188 -2.49 -11.02 22.44
C HIS A 188 -2.07 -10.87 20.97
N LYS A 189 -2.33 -11.88 20.13
CA LYS A 189 -1.86 -11.93 18.72
C LYS A 189 -2.30 -10.73 17.87
N LYS A 190 -3.50 -10.20 18.13
CA LYS A 190 -4.07 -9.05 17.42
C LYS A 190 -3.38 -7.72 17.73
N LEU A 191 -2.53 -7.65 18.78
CA LEU A 191 -1.82 -6.44 19.17
C LEU A 191 -0.49 -6.24 18.43
N ALA A 192 0.07 -7.29 17.82
CA ALA A 192 1.36 -7.19 17.13
C ALA A 192 1.45 -6.03 16.12
N PRO A 193 0.44 -5.78 15.26
CA PRO A 193 0.46 -4.62 14.35
C PRO A 193 0.52 -3.26 15.07
N THR A 194 -0.16 -3.12 16.21
CA THR A 194 -0.18 -1.86 16.97
C THR A 194 1.17 -1.56 17.61
N ILE A 195 1.85 -2.58 18.15
CA ILE A 195 3.19 -2.45 18.73
C ILE A 195 4.19 -2.08 17.64
N LEU A 196 4.11 -2.73 16.47
CA LEU A 196 4.97 -2.42 15.33
C LEU A 196 4.74 -1.00 14.82
N ALA A 197 3.48 -0.56 14.69
CA ALA A 197 3.16 0.81 14.31
C ALA A 197 3.74 1.83 15.30
N GLY A 198 3.66 1.58 16.61
CA GLY A 198 4.27 2.45 17.62
C GLY A 198 5.79 2.53 17.48
N MET A 199 6.46 1.40 17.26
CA MET A 199 7.90 1.37 16.99
C MET A 199 8.26 2.11 15.71
N GLU A 200 7.51 1.91 14.62
CA GLU A 200 7.74 2.57 13.33
C GLU A 200 7.57 4.08 13.43
N VAL A 201 6.55 4.56 14.14
CA VAL A 201 6.30 6.00 14.33
C VAL A 201 7.43 6.66 15.13
N ILE A 202 7.95 5.99 16.16
CA ILE A 202 8.95 6.59 17.06
C ILE A 202 10.38 6.44 16.53
N VAL A 203 10.73 5.30 15.92
CA VAL A 203 12.09 5.01 15.44
C VAL A 203 12.28 5.42 13.99
N THR A 204 11.22 5.33 13.17
CA THR A 204 11.27 5.63 11.74
C THR A 204 10.08 6.44 11.20
N PRO A 205 9.81 7.66 11.71
CA PRO A 205 8.70 8.48 11.26
C PRO A 205 8.81 8.74 9.74
N GLY A 206 7.74 8.43 9.00
CA GLY A 206 7.72 8.57 7.54
C GLY A 206 8.74 7.69 6.80
N GLY A 207 9.22 6.61 7.42
CA GLY A 207 10.18 5.68 6.83
C GLY A 207 11.64 6.15 6.88
N ARG A 208 11.94 7.26 7.56
CA ARG A 208 13.31 7.74 7.82
C ARG A 208 13.63 7.60 9.30
N ARG A 209 14.89 7.25 9.64
CA ARG A 209 15.33 7.18 11.05
C ARG A 209 15.13 8.52 11.73
N THR A 210 14.58 8.50 12.94
CA THR A 210 14.36 9.70 13.76
C THR A 210 15.70 10.36 14.10
N GLU A 211 15.68 11.67 14.30
CA GLU A 211 16.83 12.44 14.83
C GLU A 211 16.99 12.27 16.35
N ASP A 212 16.03 11.61 17.01
CA ASP A 212 15.99 11.38 18.44
C ASP A 212 17.06 10.38 18.88
N GLU A 213 18.21 10.91 19.30
CA GLU A 213 19.36 10.12 19.72
C GLU A 213 19.03 9.14 20.86
N TRP A 214 18.23 9.59 21.85
CA TRP A 214 17.84 8.74 22.97
C TRP A 214 17.03 7.50 22.52
N ALA A 215 16.12 7.67 21.56
CA ALA A 215 15.29 6.58 21.04
C ALA A 215 16.13 5.56 20.28
N LEU A 216 17.11 6.03 19.51
CA LEU A 216 18.04 5.18 18.74
C LEU A 216 19.06 4.45 19.63
N GLN A 217 19.48 5.02 20.76
CA GLN A 217 20.38 4.37 21.70
C GLN A 217 19.66 3.33 22.57
N ASN A 218 18.38 3.56 22.89
CA ASN A 218 17.60 2.74 23.84
C ASN A 218 16.44 2.01 23.16
N VAL A 219 16.64 1.45 21.96
CA VAL A 219 15.58 0.82 21.14
C VAL A 219 14.91 -0.35 21.87
N THR A 220 15.66 -1.17 22.59
CA THR A 220 15.12 -2.29 23.40
C THR A 220 14.25 -1.80 24.55
N ALA A 221 14.69 -0.74 25.26
CA ALA A 221 13.97 -0.20 26.41
C ALA A 221 12.69 0.49 25.93
N LEU A 222 12.78 1.20 24.80
CA LEU A 222 11.65 1.78 24.10
C LEU A 222 10.65 0.70 23.65
N PHE A 223 11.11 -0.39 23.06
CA PHE A 223 10.26 -1.52 22.68
C PHE A 223 9.51 -2.10 23.89
N ALA A 224 10.22 -2.31 25.00
CA ALA A 224 9.62 -2.80 26.24
C ALA A 224 8.58 -1.83 26.80
N ALA A 225 8.86 -0.52 26.77
CA ALA A 225 7.95 0.51 27.23
C ALA A 225 6.70 0.61 26.33
N ILE A 226 6.84 0.56 25.01
CA ILE A 226 5.70 0.56 24.08
C ILE A 226 4.84 -0.68 24.28
N TYR A 227 5.46 -1.86 24.42
CA TYR A 227 4.74 -3.10 24.74
C TYR A 227 3.96 -2.97 26.06
N PHE A 228 4.59 -2.40 27.09
CA PHE A 228 3.93 -2.07 28.35
C PHE A 228 2.72 -1.16 28.14
N PHE A 229 2.86 0.00 27.49
CA PHE A 229 1.73 0.92 27.30
C PHE A 229 0.59 0.29 26.48
N VAL A 230 0.90 -0.48 25.45
CA VAL A 230 -0.12 -1.18 24.64
C VAL A 230 -0.86 -2.20 25.49
N THR A 231 -0.15 -3.06 26.22
CA THR A 231 -0.79 -4.08 27.09
C THR A 231 -1.60 -3.44 28.22
N MET A 232 -1.11 -2.35 28.79
CA MET A 232 -1.80 -1.54 29.80
C MET A 232 -3.08 -0.93 29.26
N ARG A 233 -3.02 -0.34 28.06
CA ARG A 233 -4.19 0.27 27.41
C ARG A 233 -5.26 -0.77 27.12
N VAL A 234 -4.87 -1.95 26.65
CA VAL A 234 -5.79 -3.06 26.37
C VAL A 234 -6.43 -3.58 27.65
N LYS A 235 -5.64 -3.79 28.71
CA LYS A 235 -6.16 -4.20 30.03
C LYS A 235 -7.16 -3.17 30.58
N ALA A 236 -6.83 -1.89 30.53
CA ALA A 236 -7.72 -0.82 31.01
C ALA A 236 -9.04 -0.77 30.22
N LEU A 237 -9.00 -1.01 28.91
CA LEU A 237 -10.20 -1.05 28.07
C LEU A 237 -11.03 -2.33 28.24
N ALA A 238 -10.42 -3.45 28.59
CA ALA A 238 -11.10 -4.73 28.78
C ALA A 238 -11.71 -4.89 30.18
N SER A 239 -10.97 -4.48 31.22
CA SER A 239 -11.36 -4.64 32.63
C SER A 239 -12.03 -3.40 33.23
N GLY A 240 -11.86 -2.23 32.61
CA GLY A 240 -12.31 -0.95 33.18
C GLY A 240 -11.47 -0.47 34.37
N GLU A 241 -10.50 -1.26 34.83
CA GLU A 241 -9.62 -0.92 35.94
C GLU A 241 -8.34 -0.22 35.42
N GLY A 242 -8.03 0.92 36.02
CA GLY A 242 -6.71 1.54 35.89
C GLY A 242 -5.68 0.69 36.64
N ILE A 243 -4.44 0.66 36.15
CA ILE A 243 -3.42 -0.17 36.79
C ILE A 243 -2.93 0.53 38.05
N ASP A 244 -3.11 -0.12 39.19
CA ASP A 244 -2.55 0.30 40.46
C ASP A 244 -1.03 0.19 40.46
N ARG A 245 -0.37 1.02 41.29
CA ARG A 245 1.10 0.97 41.49
C ARG A 245 1.58 -0.43 41.87
N GLU A 246 0.72 -1.23 42.51
CA GLU A 246 0.98 -2.61 42.90
C GLU A 246 1.06 -3.57 41.70
N GLY A 247 0.30 -3.31 40.62
CA GLY A 247 0.31 -4.11 39.40
C GLY A 247 1.47 -3.79 38.44
N TYR A 248 2.12 -2.64 38.61
CA TYR A 248 3.24 -2.22 37.75
C TYR A 248 4.48 -3.12 37.91
N VAL A 249 4.88 -3.38 39.17
CA VAL A 249 6.10 -4.15 39.48
C VAL A 249 6.07 -5.59 38.95
N PRO A 250 5.00 -6.39 39.14
CA PRO A 250 4.93 -7.73 38.57
C PRO A 250 4.92 -7.69 37.03
N LEU A 251 4.14 -6.78 36.43
CA LEU A 251 4.08 -6.67 34.97
C LEU A 251 5.43 -6.33 34.35
N ARG A 252 6.20 -5.43 34.97
CA ARG A 252 7.57 -5.12 34.56
C ARG A 252 8.47 -6.35 34.61
N LYS A 253 8.41 -7.14 35.69
CA LYS A 253 9.20 -8.37 35.82
C LYS A 253 8.84 -9.37 34.72
N ASP A 254 7.56 -9.53 34.42
CA ASP A 254 7.08 -10.43 33.39
C ASP A 254 7.55 -10.00 31.99
N ILE A 255 7.50 -8.70 31.67
CA ILE A 255 7.99 -8.16 30.40
C ILE A 255 9.50 -8.38 30.26
N LEU A 256 10.29 -8.13 31.31
CA LEU A 256 11.73 -8.37 31.28
C LEU A 256 12.06 -9.87 31.10
N ALA A 257 11.30 -10.74 31.75
CA ALA A 257 11.44 -12.20 31.58
C ALA A 257 11.08 -12.64 30.15
N LEU A 258 9.98 -12.10 29.58
CA LEU A 258 9.57 -12.37 28.19
C LEU A 258 10.63 -11.92 27.18
N LEU A 259 11.23 -10.75 27.37
CA LEU A 259 12.30 -10.25 26.49
C LEU A 259 13.56 -11.08 26.61
N THR A 260 13.88 -11.58 27.81
CA THR A 260 15.01 -12.48 28.02
C THR A 260 14.79 -13.81 27.30
N ARG A 261 13.58 -14.38 27.38
CA ARG A 261 13.20 -15.60 26.61
C ARG A 261 13.21 -15.35 25.11
N ALA A 262 12.68 -14.21 24.66
CA ALA A 262 12.70 -13.83 23.25
C ALA A 262 14.12 -13.82 22.70
N ARG A 263 15.10 -13.32 23.47
CA ARG A 263 16.51 -13.31 23.06
C ARG A 263 17.12 -14.70 22.86
N GLN A 264 16.62 -15.69 23.60
CA GLN A 264 17.12 -17.07 23.60
C GLN A 264 16.41 -17.96 22.57
N GLU A 265 15.11 -17.77 22.39
CA GLU A 265 14.25 -18.67 21.61
C GLU A 265 13.97 -18.17 20.18
N VAL A 266 14.06 -16.86 19.94
CA VAL A 266 13.71 -16.29 18.63
C VAL A 266 14.86 -16.45 17.64
N VAL A 267 14.61 -17.25 16.60
CA VAL A 267 15.53 -17.45 15.49
C VAL A 267 15.13 -16.55 14.31
N ILE A 268 16.02 -15.63 13.93
CA ILE A 268 15.82 -14.72 12.79
C ILE A 268 16.36 -15.40 11.53
N ARG A 269 15.45 -15.80 10.65
CA ARG A 269 15.81 -16.49 9.40
C ARG A 269 16.53 -15.54 8.44
N ASN A 270 17.51 -16.06 7.72
CA ASN A 270 18.23 -15.39 6.62
C ASN A 270 19.24 -14.29 7.02
N LEU A 271 19.51 -14.07 8.31
CA LEU A 271 20.58 -13.18 8.78
C LEU A 271 21.58 -13.94 9.67
N PRO A 272 22.88 -13.58 9.63
CA PRO A 272 23.84 -14.05 10.62
C PRO A 272 23.47 -13.52 12.01
N GLU A 273 23.74 -14.31 13.06
CA GLU A 273 23.34 -13.98 14.45
C GLU A 273 23.83 -12.61 14.93
N GLU A 274 25.00 -12.17 14.44
CA GLU A 274 25.60 -10.87 14.76
C GLU A 274 24.74 -9.69 14.28
N ASN A 275 24.17 -9.78 13.08
CA ASN A 275 23.32 -8.72 12.51
C ASN A 275 21.84 -8.89 12.90
N ALA A 276 21.44 -10.11 13.26
CA ALA A 276 20.07 -10.43 13.66
C ALA A 276 19.63 -9.58 14.88
N TRP A 277 20.53 -9.39 15.84
CA TRP A 277 20.25 -8.69 17.10
C TRP A 277 20.95 -7.34 17.20
N GLU A 278 21.22 -6.70 16.05
CA GLU A 278 21.80 -5.36 16.01
C GLU A 278 20.95 -4.37 16.82
N GLY A 279 21.60 -3.55 17.66
CA GLY A 279 20.93 -2.57 18.53
C GLY A 279 20.24 -3.17 19.76
N TRP A 280 20.37 -4.48 20.00
CA TRP A 280 19.86 -5.11 21.22
C TRP A 280 20.76 -4.81 22.43
N THR A 281 20.18 -4.28 23.50
CA THR A 281 20.84 -4.12 24.80
C THR A 281 20.11 -4.92 25.88
N ASN A 282 20.87 -5.44 26.85
CA ASN A 282 20.29 -6.15 27.99
C ASN A 282 19.60 -5.17 28.94
N LEU A 283 18.29 -5.30 29.08
CA LEU A 283 17.46 -4.37 29.84
C LEU A 283 17.53 -4.64 31.34
N LYS A 284 17.81 -3.58 32.11
CA LYS A 284 17.64 -3.58 33.57
C LYS A 284 16.32 -2.91 33.93
N SER A 285 15.85 -3.15 35.16
CA SER A 285 14.63 -2.53 35.68
C SER A 285 14.65 -1.00 35.62
N LYS A 286 15.83 -0.39 35.83
CA LYS A 286 16.01 1.06 35.75
C LYS A 286 15.83 1.58 34.33
N ASP A 287 16.46 0.93 33.34
CA ASP A 287 16.38 1.35 31.94
C ASP A 287 14.93 1.28 31.43
N PHE A 288 14.17 0.29 31.90
CA PHE A 288 12.74 0.18 31.64
C PHE A 288 11.95 1.35 32.25
N ASP A 289 12.15 1.65 33.54
CA ASP A 289 11.44 2.75 34.21
C ASP A 289 11.79 4.11 33.57
N ASP A 290 13.07 4.32 33.22
CA ASP A 290 13.55 5.51 32.52
C ASP A 290 12.89 5.62 31.12
N ALA A 291 12.73 4.51 30.41
CA ALA A 291 12.05 4.49 29.12
C ALA A 291 10.55 4.77 29.24
N VAL A 292 9.87 4.21 30.24
CA VAL A 292 8.45 4.50 30.52
C VAL A 292 8.25 5.98 30.83
N ALA A 293 9.15 6.59 31.61
CA ALA A 293 9.12 8.02 31.89
C ALA A 293 9.33 8.86 30.61
N LYS A 294 10.31 8.49 29.77
CA LYS A 294 10.62 9.20 28.52
C LYS A 294 9.51 9.16 27.49
N VAL A 295 8.81 8.03 27.36
CA VAL A 295 7.67 7.89 26.46
C VAL A 295 6.53 8.83 26.87
N ASN A 296 6.28 8.98 28.18
CA ASN A 296 5.29 9.93 28.69
C ASN A 296 5.74 11.39 28.49
N GLU A 297 7.00 11.71 28.78
CA GLU A 297 7.57 13.06 28.63
C GLU A 297 7.48 13.57 27.18
N ARG A 298 7.76 12.69 26.21
CA ARG A 298 7.77 13.04 24.77
C ARG A 298 6.40 12.97 24.12
N ALA A 299 5.35 12.66 24.88
CA ALA A 299 3.97 12.57 24.41
C ALA A 299 3.78 11.65 23.18
N TRP A 300 4.62 10.62 23.00
CA TRP A 300 4.54 9.72 21.84
C TRP A 300 3.26 8.89 21.78
N LEU A 301 2.56 8.77 22.92
CA LEU A 301 1.27 8.10 23.05
C LEU A 301 0.08 8.95 22.55
N THR A 302 0.31 10.20 22.16
CA THR A 302 -0.75 11.06 21.60
C THR A 302 -1.08 10.74 20.14
N GLY A 303 -0.22 9.97 19.45
CA GLY A 303 -0.41 9.61 18.05
C GLY A 303 -1.57 8.64 17.80
N ASP A 304 -2.10 8.67 16.57
CA ASP A 304 -3.23 7.86 16.12
C ASP A 304 -3.01 6.36 16.33
N TRP A 305 -1.76 5.90 16.23
CA TRP A 305 -1.39 4.50 16.44
C TRP A 305 -1.78 3.99 17.84
N TYR A 306 -1.71 4.85 18.87
CA TYR A 306 -2.04 4.51 20.25
C TYR A 306 -3.53 4.73 20.56
N GLN A 307 -4.12 5.79 20.02
CA GLN A 307 -5.56 6.04 20.18
C GLN A 307 -6.42 4.95 19.52
N GLY A 308 -5.97 4.46 18.35
CA GLY A 308 -6.63 3.37 17.61
C GLY A 308 -6.66 2.02 18.33
N ILE A 309 -5.94 1.85 19.44
CA ILE A 309 -6.01 0.62 20.26
C ILE A 309 -7.44 0.38 20.76
N ALA A 310 -8.20 1.45 21.04
CA ALA A 310 -9.59 1.32 21.45
C ALA A 310 -10.45 0.60 20.41
N ASP A 311 -10.23 0.89 19.13
CA ASP A 311 -10.98 0.27 18.04
C ASP A 311 -10.54 -1.17 17.79
N VAL A 312 -9.25 -1.46 17.93
CA VAL A 312 -8.71 -2.84 17.85
C VAL A 312 -9.28 -3.72 18.95
N VAL A 313 -9.40 -3.20 20.18
CA VAL A 313 -10.00 -3.94 21.31
C VAL A 313 -11.48 -4.18 21.07
N LYS A 314 -12.25 -3.15 20.65
CA LYS A 314 -13.67 -3.30 20.30
C LYS A 314 -13.89 -4.35 19.21
N LEU A 315 -13.08 -4.33 18.15
CA LEU A 315 -13.16 -5.32 17.07
C LEU A 315 -12.80 -6.73 17.57
N THR A 316 -11.84 -6.83 18.49
CA THR A 316 -11.44 -8.11 19.09
C THR A 316 -12.56 -8.68 19.96
N GLN A 317 -13.16 -7.86 20.83
CA GLN A 317 -14.29 -8.25 21.66
C GLN A 317 -15.51 -8.65 20.82
N ARG A 318 -15.82 -7.89 19.76
CA ARG A 318 -16.90 -8.23 18.82
C ARG A 318 -16.66 -9.56 18.12
N SER A 319 -15.45 -9.79 17.61
CA SER A 319 -15.06 -11.06 17.01
C SER A 319 -15.15 -12.23 18.01
N GLN A 320 -14.83 -12.01 19.28
CA GLN A 320 -14.94 -13.03 20.32
C GLN A 320 -16.42 -13.32 20.67
N LEU A 321 -17.28 -12.31 20.71
CA LEU A 321 -18.73 -12.49 20.90
C LEU A 321 -19.37 -13.21 19.72
N GLU A 322 -18.96 -12.88 18.50
CA GLU A 322 -19.38 -13.59 17.28
C GLU A 322 -18.92 -15.05 17.32
N ASP A 323 -17.69 -15.37 17.75
CA ASP A 323 -17.21 -16.75 17.91
C ASP A 323 -17.93 -17.53 19.03
N VAL A 324 -18.34 -16.86 20.12
CA VAL A 324 -19.09 -17.51 21.22
C VAL A 324 -20.56 -17.73 20.85
N GLN A 325 -21.18 -16.83 20.10
CA GLN A 325 -22.54 -17.04 19.54
C GLN A 325 -22.59 -18.16 18.51
N MET A 326 -21.46 -18.51 17.89
CA MET A 326 -21.37 -19.63 16.93
C MET A 326 -21.27 -21.01 17.61
N LEU A 327 -21.24 -21.09 18.95
CA LEU A 327 -21.12 -22.37 19.66
C LEU A 327 -22.47 -23.00 20.08
N ASP A 328 -23.59 -22.28 19.93
CA ASP A 328 -24.92 -22.77 20.36
C ASP A 328 -26.06 -22.50 19.37
N GLU A 329 -25.82 -22.57 18.06
CA GLU A 329 -26.93 -22.57 17.10
C GLU A 329 -26.61 -23.38 15.82
N GLU A 330 -27.09 -24.62 15.79
CA GLU A 330 -27.15 -25.48 14.59
C GLU A 330 -28.11 -24.97 13.49
N THR A 331 -28.60 -23.73 13.57
CA THR A 331 -29.64 -23.24 12.66
C THR A 331 -29.48 -21.79 12.25
N MET A 332 -28.32 -21.39 11.71
CA MET A 332 -28.22 -20.22 10.84
C MET A 332 -27.19 -20.39 9.70
N PRO A 333 -27.44 -19.79 8.51
CA PRO A 333 -26.75 -20.15 7.28
C PRO A 333 -25.31 -19.66 7.29
N LYS A 334 -24.37 -20.60 7.11
CA LYS A 334 -22.94 -20.35 6.92
C LYS A 334 -22.73 -19.17 5.97
N MET A 335 -22.18 -18.08 6.49
CA MET A 335 -21.69 -16.95 5.71
C MET A 335 -20.69 -17.49 4.71
N GLN A 336 -21.12 -17.62 3.45
CA GLN A 336 -20.29 -18.17 2.40
C GLN A 336 -19.12 -17.23 2.17
N VAL A 337 -17.92 -17.73 2.48
CA VAL A 337 -16.66 -17.14 2.04
C VAL A 337 -16.80 -16.83 0.56
N LYS A 338 -16.80 -15.54 0.21
CA LYS A 338 -16.90 -15.04 -1.15
C LYS A 338 -15.76 -15.62 -1.99
N LYS A 339 -16.01 -16.76 -2.62
CA LYS A 339 -15.19 -17.25 -3.73
C LYS A 339 -15.31 -16.21 -4.84
N ALA A 340 -14.17 -15.77 -5.34
CA ALA A 340 -14.02 -14.77 -6.40
C ALA A 340 -14.59 -15.21 -7.78
N ASP A 341 -15.49 -16.19 -7.80
CA ASP A 341 -15.96 -16.87 -9.00
C ASP A 341 -17.50 -16.96 -9.09
N THR A 342 -18.22 -16.18 -8.26
CA THR A 342 -19.67 -15.96 -8.46
C THR A 342 -19.86 -14.76 -9.37
N MET A 343 -20.19 -15.02 -10.64
CA MET A 343 -20.41 -13.99 -11.67
C MET A 343 -21.63 -13.08 -11.43
N PHE A 344 -22.36 -13.26 -10.32
CA PHE A 344 -23.41 -12.37 -9.86
C PHE A 344 -23.13 -11.99 -8.41
N GLN A 345 -22.77 -10.73 -8.19
CA GLN A 345 -22.59 -10.20 -6.84
C GLN A 345 -23.96 -9.77 -6.32
N ASP A 346 -24.37 -10.23 -5.14
CA ASP A 346 -25.68 -9.90 -4.53
C ASP A 346 -25.97 -8.39 -4.48
N LYS A 347 -24.92 -7.56 -4.42
CA LYS A 347 -25.03 -6.10 -4.48
C LYS A 347 -25.70 -5.58 -5.77
N TYR A 348 -25.64 -6.33 -6.86
CA TYR A 348 -26.19 -5.95 -8.16
C TYR A 348 -27.36 -6.85 -8.60
N ASP A 349 -27.78 -7.82 -7.78
CA ASP A 349 -28.94 -8.65 -8.07
C ASP A 349 -30.24 -8.02 -7.52
N PHE A 350 -30.71 -7.02 -8.27
CA PHE A 350 -31.99 -6.34 -8.00
C PHE A 350 -33.22 -7.19 -8.35
N LEU A 351 -33.03 -8.36 -8.98
CA LEU A 351 -34.11 -9.25 -9.41
C LEU A 351 -34.24 -10.51 -8.53
N SER A 352 -33.39 -10.64 -7.51
CA SER A 352 -33.51 -11.68 -6.48
C SER A 352 -34.90 -11.65 -5.81
N GLU A 353 -35.38 -12.83 -5.40
CA GLU A 353 -36.69 -12.97 -4.76
C GLU A 353 -36.80 -12.12 -3.49
N ALA A 354 -35.74 -12.06 -2.69
CA ALA A 354 -35.67 -11.22 -1.49
C ALA A 354 -35.79 -9.71 -1.80
N LYS A 355 -35.17 -9.23 -2.89
CA LYS A 355 -35.30 -7.82 -3.27
C LYS A 355 -36.67 -7.50 -3.87
N ARG A 356 -37.32 -8.49 -4.51
CA ARG A 356 -38.70 -8.36 -4.99
C ARG A 356 -39.70 -8.28 -3.84
N THR A 357 -39.53 -9.05 -2.76
CA THR A 357 -40.38 -8.95 -1.57
C THR A 357 -40.21 -7.63 -0.85
N ASP A 358 -38.96 -7.17 -0.69
CA ASP A 358 -38.67 -5.83 -0.14
C ASP A 358 -39.36 -4.73 -0.94
N TYR A 359 -39.28 -4.82 -2.29
CA TYR A 359 -39.92 -3.87 -3.19
C TYR A 359 -41.45 -3.89 -3.09
N MET A 360 -42.07 -5.08 -2.94
CA MET A 360 -43.52 -5.19 -2.79
C MET A 360 -43.99 -4.51 -1.51
N HIS A 361 -43.31 -4.73 -0.39
CA HIS A 361 -43.62 -4.04 0.87
C HIS A 361 -43.43 -2.53 0.76
N TRP A 362 -42.33 -2.08 0.17
CA TRP A 362 -42.10 -0.66 -0.08
C TRP A 362 -43.19 -0.04 -0.97
N LYS A 363 -43.61 -0.75 -2.01
CA LYS A 363 -44.67 -0.31 -2.92
C LYS A 363 -46.01 -0.18 -2.20
N GLU A 364 -46.37 -1.16 -1.37
CA GLU A 364 -47.59 -1.11 -0.56
C GLU A 364 -47.59 0.08 0.40
N ASP A 365 -46.46 0.33 1.09
CA ASP A 365 -46.30 1.45 2.00
C ASP A 365 -46.43 2.81 1.27
N MET A 366 -45.79 2.94 0.10
CA MET A 366 -45.91 4.15 -0.71
C MET A 366 -47.33 4.37 -1.26
N LEU A 367 -48.03 3.31 -1.67
CA LEU A 367 -49.42 3.43 -2.11
C LEU A 367 -50.35 3.82 -0.96
N ALA A 368 -50.14 3.28 0.25
CA ALA A 368 -50.88 3.68 1.45
C ALA A 368 -50.63 5.16 1.79
N LYS A 369 -49.37 5.62 1.69
CA LYS A 369 -49.02 7.03 1.91
C LYS A 369 -49.66 7.96 0.87
N ILE A 370 -49.69 7.55 -0.39
CA ILE A 370 -50.38 8.31 -1.45
C ILE A 370 -51.88 8.36 -1.18
N ALA A 371 -52.51 7.24 -0.82
CA ALA A 371 -53.94 7.17 -0.52
C ALA A 371 -54.33 8.09 0.66
N LEU A 372 -53.48 8.12 1.70
CA LEU A 372 -53.65 9.03 2.84
C LEU A 372 -53.58 10.50 2.39
N LEU A 373 -52.56 10.84 1.59
CA LEU A 373 -52.37 12.20 1.07
C LEU A 373 -53.52 12.64 0.14
N THR A 374 -54.03 11.74 -0.71
CA THR A 374 -55.19 12.03 -1.56
C THR A 374 -56.47 12.19 -0.76
N THR A 375 -56.63 11.45 0.35
CA THR A 375 -57.81 11.59 1.23
C THR A 375 -57.76 12.90 2.00
N THR A 376 -56.59 13.30 2.50
CA THR A 376 -56.41 14.62 3.13
C THR A 376 -56.52 15.78 2.15
N GLY A 377 -56.12 15.59 0.89
CA GLY A 377 -56.33 16.59 -0.17
C GLY A 377 -57.80 16.71 -0.60
N ALA A 378 -58.54 15.61 -0.62
CA ALA A 378 -59.97 15.60 -0.95
C ALA A 378 -60.86 16.20 0.16
N ALA A 379 -60.40 16.19 1.42
CA ALA A 379 -61.11 16.82 2.54
C ALA A 379 -61.00 18.35 2.57
N MET A 380 -60.17 18.96 1.71
CA MET A 380 -59.89 20.40 1.70
C MET A 380 -60.52 21.16 0.52
N GLU A 381 -61.28 20.47 -0.35
CA GLU A 381 -62.05 21.08 -1.46
C GLU A 381 -63.53 20.66 -1.42
N VAL A 382 -64.29 21.07 -0.40
CA VAL A 382 -65.69 21.49 -0.57
C VAL A 382 -66.01 22.48 0.56
N ASP A 383 -65.90 23.77 0.28
CA ASP A 383 -66.76 24.79 0.88
C ASP A 383 -67.03 25.84 -0.21
N THR A 384 -68.23 25.73 -0.78
CA THR A 384 -68.91 26.74 -1.62
C THR A 384 -69.43 27.89 -0.78
#